data_AF-A0A9D7ID02-F1
#
_entry.id   AF-A0A9D7ID02-F1
#
_cell.length_a   1.000
_cell.length_b   1.000
_cell.length_c   1.000
_cell.angle_alpha   90.00
_cell.angle_beta   90.00
_cell.angle_gamma   90.00
#
_symmetry.space_group_name_H-M   'P 1'
#
loop_
_entity.id
_entity.type
_entity.pdbx_description
1 polymer ?
#
loop_
_entity_poly.entity_id
_entity_poly.type
_entity_poly.pdbx_seq_one_letter_code
_entity_poly.pdbx_strand_id
1 'polypeptide(L)'
;MLAFHTNKFQKAYEVLKIALLHSGYKKLPETMQEQWTIYKAYVQYFITIGKMSSSPGKEQIQSFRIGKFLNEVPTYSKDKRGVNISIIIIQILFLLAKREFGEVIDRVEALNMYRHRYLKRGDTFRSNCFIQMLLQVPAANFNRIATVRRTQKLMDQLKNVPIETARQSGEIEVIPYETLWRFVLQSLELKPKSKRYDSGEGKRGLPSGTNPQPED
;
A
#
# COMPACT_ATOMS: atom_id res chain seq x y z
N MET A 1 12.03 -8.97 -4.15
CA MET A 1 11.28 -10.11 -4.74
C MET A 1 10.92 -9.76 -6.19
N LEU A 2 11.51 -10.44 -7.19
CA LEU A 2 11.37 -10.11 -8.63
C LEU A 2 9.92 -10.13 -9.16
N ALA A 3 9.03 -10.91 -8.52
CA ALA A 3 7.63 -11.00 -8.92
C ALA A 3 6.87 -9.65 -8.79
N PHE A 4 7.23 -8.81 -7.82
CA PHE A 4 6.65 -7.46 -7.71
C PHE A 4 7.13 -6.53 -8.83
N HIS A 5 8.40 -6.64 -9.23
CA HIS A 5 8.97 -5.83 -10.32
C HIS A 5 8.36 -6.17 -11.68
N THR A 6 7.89 -7.40 -11.86
CA THR A 6 7.26 -7.87 -13.11
C THR A 6 5.73 -7.78 -13.08
N ASN A 7 5.14 -7.08 -12.09
CA ASN A 7 3.69 -6.98 -11.88
C ASN A 7 2.98 -8.34 -11.75
N LYS A 8 3.70 -9.42 -11.40
CA LYS A 8 3.14 -10.77 -11.20
C LYS A 8 2.69 -10.90 -9.75
N PHE A 9 1.72 -10.09 -9.35
CA PHE A 9 1.31 -9.96 -7.95
C PHE A 9 0.83 -11.28 -7.33
N GLN A 10 0.12 -12.13 -8.08
CA GLN A 10 -0.29 -13.44 -7.57
C GLN A 10 0.92 -14.34 -7.27
N LYS A 11 1.92 -14.36 -8.16
CA LYS A 11 3.15 -15.13 -7.92
C LYS A 11 3.92 -14.59 -6.71
N ALA A 12 3.91 -13.28 -6.50
CA ALA A 12 4.49 -12.66 -5.32
C ALA A 12 3.77 -13.12 -4.03
N TYR A 13 2.44 -13.24 -4.06
CA TYR A 13 1.65 -13.77 -2.96
C TYR A 13 2.04 -15.21 -2.60
N GLU A 14 2.14 -16.11 -3.58
CA GLU A 14 2.51 -17.51 -3.34
C GLU A 14 3.90 -17.65 -2.71
N VAL A 15 4.88 -16.89 -3.21
CA VAL A 15 6.24 -16.90 -2.62
C VAL A 15 6.23 -16.37 -1.19
N LEU A 16 5.45 -15.33 -0.92
CA LEU A 16 5.32 -14.76 0.43
C LEU A 16 4.69 -15.78 1.40
N LYS A 17 3.69 -16.52 0.93
CA LYS A 17 3.01 -17.56 1.71
C LYS A 17 3.99 -18.67 2.11
N ILE A 18 4.78 -19.18 1.15
CA ILE A 18 5.80 -20.20 1.42
C ILE A 18 6.80 -19.70 2.48
N ALA A 19 7.31 -18.47 2.31
CA ALA A 19 8.32 -17.91 3.21
C ALA A 19 7.79 -17.67 4.64
N LEU A 20 6.59 -17.11 4.77
CA LEU A 20 6.02 -16.75 6.08
C LEU A 20 5.49 -17.95 6.87
N LEU A 21 5.09 -19.02 6.19
CA LEU A 21 4.61 -20.25 6.84
C LEU A 21 5.75 -21.21 7.20
N HIS A 22 6.96 -20.97 6.69
CA HIS A 22 8.12 -21.80 7.01
C HIS A 22 8.54 -21.65 8.48
N SER A 23 8.83 -22.77 9.15
CA SER A 23 9.20 -22.82 10.58
C SER A 23 10.44 -22.00 10.92
N GLY A 24 11.35 -21.84 9.96
CA GLY A 24 12.57 -21.03 10.10
C GLY A 24 12.35 -19.52 10.11
N TYR A 25 11.17 -19.02 9.71
CA TYR A 25 10.90 -17.58 9.63
C TYR A 25 11.16 -16.86 10.96
N LYS A 26 10.69 -17.44 12.08
CA LYS A 26 10.87 -16.85 13.42
C LYS A 26 12.32 -16.81 13.89
N LYS A 27 13.22 -17.55 13.23
CA LYS A 27 14.66 -17.60 13.55
C LYS A 27 15.47 -16.62 12.70
N LEU A 28 14.86 -15.93 11.73
CA LEU A 28 15.56 -14.98 10.88
C LEU A 28 15.98 -13.73 11.67
N PRO A 29 17.07 -13.05 11.25
CA PRO A 29 17.43 -11.73 11.79
C PRO A 29 16.28 -10.73 11.67
N GLU A 30 16.19 -9.77 12.60
CA GLU A 30 15.13 -8.75 12.65
C GLU A 30 14.98 -8.01 11.31
N THR A 31 16.09 -7.61 10.69
CA THR A 31 16.10 -6.91 9.39
C THR A 31 15.45 -7.70 8.26
N MET A 32 15.61 -9.03 8.26
CA MET A 32 14.94 -9.90 7.29
C MET A 32 13.45 -10.01 7.58
N GLN A 33 13.05 -10.08 8.86
CA GLN A 33 11.64 -10.09 9.25
C GLN A 33 10.94 -8.77 8.89
N GLU A 34 11.62 -7.63 9.05
CA GLU A 34 11.14 -6.32 8.60
C GLU A 34 10.90 -6.30 7.09
N GLN A 35 11.84 -6.84 6.30
CA GLN A 35 11.69 -6.92 4.85
C GLN A 35 10.48 -7.78 4.42
N TRP A 36 10.26 -8.92 5.09
CA TRP A 36 9.06 -9.74 4.85
C TRP A 36 7.77 -9.01 5.25
N THR A 37 7.81 -8.22 6.32
CA THR A 37 6.68 -7.39 6.75
C THR A 37 6.33 -6.33 5.70
N ILE A 38 7.33 -5.68 5.08
CA ILE A 38 7.14 -4.75 3.97
C ILE A 38 6.47 -5.45 2.78
N TYR A 39 6.97 -6.63 2.38
CA TYR A 39 6.36 -7.39 1.27
C TYR A 39 4.90 -7.77 1.58
N LYS A 40 4.61 -8.17 2.83
CA LYS A 40 3.25 -8.44 3.29
C LYS A 40 2.37 -7.18 3.24
N ALA A 41 2.90 -6.02 3.60
CA ALA A 41 2.21 -4.74 3.50
C ALA A 41 1.84 -4.40 2.04
N TYR A 42 2.76 -4.61 1.09
CA TYR A 42 2.47 -4.40 -0.34
C TYR A 42 1.40 -5.34 -0.90
N VAL A 43 1.45 -6.63 -0.54
CA VAL A 43 0.37 -7.58 -0.86
C VAL A 43 -0.97 -7.06 -0.35
N GLN A 44 -1.02 -6.69 0.94
CA GLN A 44 -2.25 -6.22 1.54
C GLN A 44 -2.76 -4.93 0.87
N TYR A 45 -1.85 -4.02 0.51
CA TYR A 45 -2.20 -2.82 -0.24
C TYR A 45 -2.84 -3.15 -1.59
N PHE A 46 -2.26 -4.08 -2.35
CA PHE A 46 -2.81 -4.50 -3.64
C PHE A 46 -4.19 -5.15 -3.52
N ILE A 47 -4.43 -5.90 -2.45
CA ILE A 47 -5.77 -6.40 -2.13
C ILE A 47 -6.71 -5.24 -1.84
N THR A 48 -6.29 -4.27 -1.02
CA THR A 48 -7.09 -3.09 -0.65
C THR A 48 -7.50 -2.26 -1.88
N ILE A 49 -6.61 -2.07 -2.86
CA ILE A 49 -6.91 -1.33 -4.10
C ILE A 49 -7.49 -2.21 -5.22
N GLY A 50 -7.85 -3.47 -4.93
CA GLY A 50 -8.50 -4.39 -5.87
C GLY A 50 -7.63 -4.84 -7.04
N LYS A 51 -6.30 -4.76 -6.92
CA LYS A 51 -5.33 -5.27 -7.93
C LYS A 51 -4.96 -6.73 -7.71
N MET A 52 -5.38 -7.31 -6.59
CA MET A 52 -5.20 -8.71 -6.23
C MET A 52 -6.46 -9.19 -5.50
N SER A 53 -6.84 -10.44 -5.73
CA SER A 53 -7.86 -11.11 -4.92
C SER A 53 -7.17 -11.92 -3.82
N SER A 54 -7.70 -11.86 -2.60
CA SER A 54 -7.32 -12.83 -1.57
C SER A 54 -7.85 -14.20 -1.99
N SER A 55 -7.00 -15.22 -2.05
CA SER A 55 -7.47 -16.59 -2.29
C SER A 55 -8.09 -17.13 -0.99
N PRO A 56 -9.38 -17.48 -0.97
CA PRO A 56 -10.00 -18.10 0.20
C PRO A 56 -9.42 -19.52 0.35
N GLY A 57 -8.66 -19.76 1.43
CA GLY A 57 -8.05 -21.06 1.70
C GLY A 57 -7.61 -21.24 3.16
N LYS A 58 -7.33 -22.50 3.56
CA LYS A 58 -6.90 -22.85 4.93
C LYS A 58 -5.49 -22.38 5.30
N GLU A 59 -4.66 -22.07 4.31
CA GLU A 59 -3.28 -21.61 4.49
C GLU A 59 -3.16 -20.12 4.16
N GLN A 60 -3.93 -19.28 4.83
CA GLN A 60 -3.84 -17.83 4.64
C GLN A 60 -2.70 -17.24 5.48
N ILE A 61 -1.95 -16.33 4.87
CA ILE A 61 -1.06 -15.44 5.62
C ILE A 61 -1.93 -14.72 6.65
N GLN A 62 -1.54 -14.75 7.93
CA GLN A 62 -2.30 -14.14 9.03
C GLN A 62 -2.78 -12.73 8.68
N SER A 63 -3.98 -12.36 9.14
CA SER A 63 -4.55 -11.04 8.94
C SER A 63 -3.52 -9.93 9.20
N PHE A 64 -3.33 -9.06 8.21
CA PHE A 64 -2.41 -7.92 8.35
C PHE A 64 -3.12 -6.81 9.10
N ARG A 65 -2.63 -6.48 10.30
CA ARG A 65 -3.21 -5.42 11.12
C ARG A 65 -2.80 -4.05 10.58
N ILE A 66 -3.49 -3.58 9.55
CA ILE A 66 -3.20 -2.30 8.87
C ILE A 66 -3.09 -1.14 9.88
N GLY A 67 -4.03 -1.05 10.83
CA GLY A 67 -4.00 0.01 11.85
C GLY A 67 -2.74 -0.02 12.71
N LYS A 68 -2.31 -1.22 13.13
CA LYS A 68 -1.04 -1.38 13.87
C LYS A 68 0.15 -0.93 13.02
N PHE A 69 0.20 -1.38 11.77
CA PHE A 69 1.27 -1.04 10.84
C PHE A 69 1.36 0.46 10.51
N LEU A 70 0.22 1.15 10.40
CA LEU A 70 0.19 2.60 10.22
C LEU A 70 0.71 3.35 11.46
N ASN A 71 0.43 2.82 12.65
CA ASN A 71 0.87 3.40 13.92
C ASN A 71 2.33 3.05 14.26
N GLU A 72 2.94 2.09 13.56
CA GLU A 72 4.36 1.77 13.74
C GLU A 72 5.22 2.93 13.24
N VAL A 73 6.08 3.44 14.13
CA VAL A 73 7.09 4.45 13.83
C VAL A 73 8.38 3.72 13.49
N PRO A 74 8.94 3.88 12.29
CA PRO A 74 10.18 3.22 11.91
C PRO A 74 11.33 3.63 12.85
N THR A 75 12.17 2.68 13.24
CA THR A 75 13.40 2.99 13.98
C THR A 75 14.44 3.57 13.01
N TYR A 76 14.68 4.87 13.12
CA TYR A 76 15.55 5.59 12.21
C TYR A 76 17.03 5.33 12.50
N SER A 77 17.61 4.29 11.88
CA SER A 77 19.07 4.09 11.83
C SER A 77 19.60 4.27 10.41
N LYS A 78 20.88 4.63 10.29
CA LYS A 78 21.58 4.80 9.00
C LYS A 78 21.71 3.47 8.23
N ASP A 79 21.70 2.36 8.95
CA ASP A 79 21.83 1.00 8.41
C ASP A 79 20.49 0.43 7.92
N LYS A 80 19.36 1.00 8.36
CA LYS A 80 17.99 0.63 7.94
C LYS A 80 17.39 1.60 6.89
N ARG A 81 18.23 2.37 6.18
CA ARG A 81 17.78 3.45 5.28
C ARG A 81 16.78 3.01 4.22
N GLY A 82 17.01 1.86 3.60
CA GLY A 82 16.14 1.33 2.56
C GLY A 82 14.78 0.87 3.08
N VAL A 83 14.82 0.09 4.16
CA VAL A 83 13.65 -0.46 4.85
C VAL A 83 12.73 0.67 5.34
N ASN A 84 13.28 1.71 5.94
CA ASN A 84 12.51 2.83 6.46
C ASN A 84 11.77 3.62 5.37
N ILE A 85 12.40 3.85 4.21
CA ILE A 85 11.75 4.51 3.08
C ILE A 85 10.59 3.67 2.57
N SER A 86 10.82 2.36 2.39
CA SER A 86 9.81 1.42 1.94
C SER A 86 8.60 1.41 2.88
N ILE A 87 8.81 1.42 4.20
CA ILE A 87 7.74 1.46 5.21
C ILE A 87 6.91 2.74 5.08
N ILE A 88 7.55 3.92 5.06
CA ILE A 88 6.82 5.19 5.01
C ILE A 88 6.05 5.33 3.69
N ILE A 89 6.65 4.90 2.57
CA ILE A 89 5.97 4.89 1.27
C ILE A 89 4.71 4.03 1.34
N ILE A 90 4.78 2.79 1.82
CA ILE A 90 3.60 1.91 1.86
C ILE A 90 2.54 2.43 2.86
N GLN A 91 2.95 3.08 3.96
CA GLN A 91 2.01 3.77 4.85
C GLN A 91 1.27 4.91 4.12
N ILE A 92 1.99 5.78 3.38
CA ILE A 92 1.39 6.85 2.56
C ILE A 92 0.40 6.27 1.55
N LEU A 93 0.76 5.17 0.88
CA LEU A 93 -0.11 4.50 -0.09
C LEU A 93 -1.42 4.00 0.56
N PHE A 94 -1.35 3.38 1.73
CA PHE A 94 -2.55 2.98 2.48
C PHE A 94 -3.43 4.17 2.87
N LEU A 95 -2.82 5.24 3.39
CA LEU A 95 -3.55 6.45 3.79
C LEU A 95 -4.23 7.12 2.59
N LEU A 96 -3.55 7.19 1.44
CA LEU A 96 -4.13 7.66 0.18
C LEU A 96 -5.31 6.80 -0.28
N ALA A 97 -5.18 5.48 -0.24
CA ALA A 97 -6.26 4.57 -0.60
C ALA A 97 -7.48 4.71 0.33
N LYS A 98 -7.27 5.05 1.60
CA LYS A 98 -8.32 5.36 2.58
C LYS A 98 -8.83 6.79 2.53
N ARG A 99 -8.18 7.68 1.76
CA ARG A 99 -8.45 9.13 1.71
C ARG A 99 -8.26 9.84 3.07
N GLU A 100 -7.36 9.33 3.91
CA GLU A 100 -6.97 9.95 5.18
C GLU A 100 -5.94 11.07 4.91
N PHE A 101 -6.37 12.15 4.27
CA PHE A 101 -5.47 13.17 3.71
C PHE A 101 -4.65 13.96 4.74
N GLY A 102 -5.17 14.17 5.96
CA GLY A 102 -4.40 14.76 7.06
C GLY A 102 -3.15 13.94 7.38
N GLU A 103 -3.34 12.65 7.62
CA GLU A 103 -2.24 11.70 7.88
C GLU A 103 -1.26 11.59 6.70
N VAL A 104 -1.75 11.72 5.45
CA VAL A 104 -0.86 11.76 4.27
C VAL A 104 0.09 12.97 4.34
N ILE A 105 -0.40 14.15 4.71
CA ILE A 105 0.42 15.36 4.84
C ILE A 105 1.55 15.11 5.85
N ASP A 106 1.20 14.60 7.03
CA ASP A 106 2.17 14.35 8.11
C ASP A 106 3.23 13.33 7.70
N ARG A 107 2.82 12.22 7.04
CA ARG A 107 3.75 11.18 6.60
C ARG A 107 4.65 11.63 5.46
N VAL A 108 4.14 12.42 4.53
CA VAL A 108 4.92 12.96 3.41
C VAL A 108 5.96 13.97 3.92
N GLU A 109 5.62 14.80 4.90
CA GLU A 109 6.57 15.74 5.51
C GLU A 109 7.66 14.99 6.30
N ALA A 110 7.27 13.97 7.09
CA ALA A 110 8.23 13.10 7.77
C ALA A 110 9.20 12.42 6.78
N LEU A 111 8.68 11.95 5.63
CA LEU A 111 9.50 11.36 4.57
C LEU A 111 10.46 12.38 3.94
N ASN A 112 10.05 13.65 3.80
CA ASN A 112 10.90 14.71 3.28
C ASN A 112 12.04 15.06 4.25
N MET A 113 11.75 15.16 5.56
CA MET A 113 12.79 15.32 6.58
C MET A 113 13.79 14.15 6.54
N TYR A 114 13.29 12.93 6.41
CA TYR A 114 14.12 11.74 6.27
C TYR A 114 15.02 11.80 5.03
N ARG A 115 14.44 12.19 3.89
CA ARG A 115 15.15 12.40 2.63
C ARG A 115 16.32 13.37 2.82
N HIS A 116 16.07 14.54 3.40
CA HIS A 116 17.11 15.55 3.63
C HIS A 116 18.22 15.04 4.54
N ARG A 117 17.91 14.19 5.51
CA ARG A 117 18.89 13.65 6.46
C ARG A 117 19.72 12.50 5.87
N TYR A 118 19.14 11.65 5.01
CA TYR A 118 19.73 10.35 4.68
C TYR A 118 19.95 10.05 3.18
N LEU A 119 19.39 10.85 2.25
CA LEU A 119 19.38 10.59 0.80
C LEU A 119 20.19 11.59 -0.03
N LYS A 120 21.37 11.96 0.46
CA LYS A 120 22.26 12.95 -0.18
C LYS A 120 23.21 12.38 -1.27
N ARG A 121 23.10 11.10 -1.67
CA ARG A 121 24.04 10.43 -2.60
C ARG A 121 23.36 9.95 -3.90
N GLY A 122 24.13 9.82 -4.98
CA GLY A 122 23.66 9.43 -6.32
C GLY A 122 22.86 8.13 -6.38
N ASP A 123 23.19 7.15 -5.53
CA ASP A 123 22.50 5.86 -5.45
C ASP A 123 21.06 5.93 -4.90
N THR A 124 20.58 7.13 -4.55
CA THR A 124 19.22 7.38 -4.04
C THR A 124 18.40 8.30 -4.96
N PHE A 125 18.88 8.54 -6.19
CA PHE A 125 18.25 9.44 -7.14
C PHE A 125 16.78 9.09 -7.41
N ARG A 126 16.45 7.82 -7.70
CA ARG A 126 15.07 7.41 -7.99
C ARG A 126 14.16 7.64 -6.78
N SER A 127 14.61 7.27 -5.58
CA SER A 127 13.90 7.58 -4.33
C SER A 127 13.70 9.08 -4.12
N ASN A 128 14.72 9.89 -4.41
CA ASN A 128 14.60 11.34 -4.33
C ASN A 128 13.53 11.88 -5.28
N CYS A 129 13.50 11.43 -6.53
CA CYS A 129 12.46 11.80 -7.48
C CYS A 129 11.08 11.40 -6.97
N PHE A 130 10.91 10.16 -6.53
CA PHE A 130 9.61 9.66 -6.08
C PHE A 130 9.10 10.39 -4.83
N ILE A 131 9.96 10.65 -3.83
CA ILE A 131 9.60 11.44 -2.64
C ILE A 131 9.21 12.87 -3.02
N GLN A 132 9.94 13.50 -3.94
CA GLN A 132 9.60 14.82 -4.46
C GLN A 132 8.25 14.83 -5.19
N MET A 133 7.91 13.75 -5.89
CA MET A 133 6.60 13.61 -6.51
C MET A 133 5.48 13.45 -5.47
N LEU A 134 5.70 12.66 -4.42
CA LEU A 134 4.74 12.51 -3.31
C LEU A 134 4.46 13.85 -2.60
N LEU A 135 5.47 14.70 -2.43
CA LEU A 135 5.31 16.07 -1.88
C LEU A 135 4.37 16.95 -2.69
N GLN A 136 4.26 16.72 -4.01
CA GLN A 136 3.34 17.47 -4.85
C GLN A 136 1.88 17.03 -4.70
N VAL A 137 1.59 15.89 -4.08
CA VAL A 137 0.22 15.43 -3.84
C VAL A 137 -0.53 16.39 -2.90
N PRO A 138 -0.06 16.64 -1.66
CA PRO A 138 -0.70 17.62 -0.79
C PRO A 138 -0.55 19.06 -1.30
N ALA A 139 0.59 19.43 -1.91
CA ALA A 139 0.78 20.77 -2.47
C ALA A 139 -0.15 21.09 -3.66
N ALA A 140 -0.71 20.06 -4.29
CA ALA A 140 -1.74 20.19 -5.31
C ALA A 140 -3.17 20.02 -4.75
N ASN A 141 -3.35 20.06 -3.43
CA ASN A 141 -4.62 19.81 -2.75
C ASN A 141 -5.26 18.48 -3.17
N PHE A 142 -4.45 17.44 -3.34
CA PHE A 142 -4.88 16.11 -3.77
C PHE A 142 -5.60 16.09 -5.14
N ASN A 143 -5.45 17.16 -5.94
CA ASN A 143 -6.02 17.25 -7.28
C ASN A 143 -5.12 16.55 -8.30
N ARG A 144 -5.60 15.46 -8.90
CA ARG A 144 -4.83 14.65 -9.85
C ARG A 144 -4.24 15.46 -11.00
N ILE A 145 -5.03 16.31 -11.66
CA ILE A 145 -4.58 17.06 -12.84
C ILE A 145 -3.42 17.99 -12.46
N ALA A 146 -3.59 18.72 -11.35
CA ALA A 146 -2.54 19.59 -10.82
C ALA A 146 -1.31 18.79 -10.37
N THR A 147 -1.48 17.64 -9.70
CA THR A 147 -0.38 16.74 -9.31
C THR A 147 0.39 16.26 -10.53
N VAL A 148 -0.28 15.79 -11.58
CA VAL A 148 0.37 15.32 -12.83
C VAL A 148 1.19 16.45 -13.45
N ARG A 149 0.59 17.64 -13.62
CA ARG A 149 1.29 18.80 -14.19
C ARG A 149 2.54 19.17 -13.39
N ARG A 150 2.46 19.16 -12.05
CA ARG A 150 3.58 19.51 -11.16
C ARG A 150 4.68 18.46 -11.13
N THR A 151 4.36 17.19 -11.39
CA THR A 151 5.30 16.07 -11.27
C THR A 151 5.88 15.59 -12.58
N GLN A 152 5.44 16.13 -13.73
CA GLN A 152 5.86 15.68 -15.05
C GLN A 152 7.38 15.63 -15.21
N LYS A 153 8.08 16.74 -14.88
CA LYS A 153 9.55 16.81 -14.97
C LYS A 153 10.24 15.76 -14.08
N LEU A 154 9.72 15.52 -12.87
CA LEU A 154 10.27 14.52 -11.94
C LEU A 154 10.03 13.09 -12.45
N MET A 155 8.89 12.84 -13.08
CA MET A 155 8.58 11.56 -13.72
C MET A 155 9.52 11.28 -14.89
N ASP A 156 9.79 12.29 -15.72
CA ASP A 156 10.71 12.13 -16.85
C ASP A 156 12.15 11.88 -16.37
N GLN A 157 12.57 12.60 -15.32
CA GLN A 157 13.84 12.33 -14.64
C GLN A 157 13.94 10.90 -14.08
N LEU A 158 12.87 10.41 -13.44
CA LEU A 158 12.82 9.06 -12.89
C LEU A 158 12.98 8.00 -14.00
N LYS A 159 12.28 8.16 -15.13
CA LYS A 159 12.36 7.24 -16.27
C LYS A 159 13.73 7.22 -16.95
N ASN A 160 14.45 8.34 -16.93
CA ASN A 160 15.79 8.45 -17.51
C ASN A 160 16.86 7.70 -16.73
N VAL A 161 16.54 7.22 -15.51
CA VAL A 161 17.43 6.37 -14.72
C VAL A 161 16.71 5.05 -14.46
N PRO A 162 16.69 4.11 -15.42
CA PRO A 162 16.02 2.82 -15.26
C PRO A 162 16.54 2.06 -14.04
N ILE A 163 15.65 1.32 -13.37
CA ILE A 163 15.98 0.58 -12.15
C ILE A 163 17.11 -0.44 -12.36
N GLU A 164 17.23 -0.99 -13.56
CA GLU A 164 18.26 -1.96 -13.96
C GLU A 164 19.67 -1.34 -13.98
N THR A 165 19.73 -0.03 -14.26
CA THR A 165 20.98 0.75 -14.32
C THR A 165 21.24 1.54 -13.06
N ALA A 166 20.20 1.74 -12.24
CA ALA A 166 20.31 2.41 -10.97
C ALA A 166 21.08 1.52 -9.97
N ARG A 167 22.03 2.11 -9.24
CA ARG A 167 22.71 1.46 -8.10
C ARG A 167 21.81 1.32 -6.86
N GLN A 168 20.51 1.48 -7.01
CA GLN A 168 19.57 1.49 -5.91
C GLN A 168 19.22 0.05 -5.51
N SER A 169 19.35 -0.28 -4.22
CA SER A 169 19.01 -1.62 -3.72
C SER A 169 17.51 -1.91 -3.93
N GLY A 170 17.19 -3.13 -4.36
CA GLY A 170 15.80 -3.63 -4.47
C GLY A 170 15.07 -3.74 -3.13
N GLU A 171 15.76 -3.52 -2.01
CA GLU A 171 15.14 -3.35 -0.69
C GLU A 171 14.42 -1.99 -0.55
N ILE A 172 14.90 -0.98 -1.29
CA ILE A 172 14.37 0.39 -1.27
C ILE A 172 13.18 0.51 -2.23
N GLU A 173 13.36 0.01 -3.45
CA GLU A 173 12.34 0.07 -4.49
C GLU A 173 11.75 -1.31 -4.71
N VAL A 174 10.89 -1.73 -3.78
CA VAL A 174 10.22 -3.05 -3.81
C VAL A 174 9.37 -3.24 -5.07
N ILE A 175 8.78 -2.15 -5.55
CA ILE A 175 8.01 -2.05 -6.79
C ILE A 175 8.53 -0.83 -7.53
N PRO A 176 8.70 -0.90 -8.86
CA PRO A 176 9.11 0.25 -9.67
C PRO A 176 8.27 1.50 -9.35
N TYR A 177 8.91 2.62 -9.07
CA TYR A 177 8.24 3.85 -8.66
C TYR A 177 7.28 4.39 -9.71
N GLU A 178 7.54 4.14 -10.99
CA GLU A 178 6.62 4.45 -12.08
C GLU A 178 5.29 3.69 -11.91
N THR A 179 5.36 2.44 -11.42
CA THR A 179 4.19 1.62 -11.12
C THR A 179 3.47 2.11 -9.87
N LEU A 180 4.19 2.38 -8.78
CA LEU A 180 3.58 2.94 -7.57
C LEU A 180 2.91 4.29 -7.85
N TRP A 181 3.53 5.14 -8.66
CA TRP A 181 2.97 6.44 -9.03
C TRP A 181 1.64 6.32 -9.77
N ARG A 182 1.50 5.33 -10.67
CA ARG A 182 0.19 5.06 -11.31
C ARG A 182 -0.88 4.75 -10.28
N PHE A 183 -0.57 4.01 -9.23
CA PHE A 183 -1.51 3.72 -8.14
C PHE A 183 -1.82 4.95 -7.28
N VAL A 184 -0.81 5.78 -6.98
CA VAL A 184 -1.02 7.08 -6.31
C VAL A 184 -2.03 7.92 -7.08
N LEU A 185 -1.82 8.09 -8.39
CA LEU A 185 -2.72 8.88 -9.23
C LEU A 185 -4.14 8.28 -9.31
N GLN A 186 -4.26 6.94 -9.38
CA GLN A 186 -5.57 6.26 -9.36
C GLN A 186 -6.31 6.54 -8.05
N SER A 187 -5.63 6.51 -6.90
CA SER A 187 -6.23 6.81 -5.60
C SER A 187 -6.79 8.23 -5.50
N LEU A 188 -6.24 9.19 -6.25
CA LEU A 188 -6.78 10.55 -6.32
C LEU A 188 -8.10 10.63 -7.12
N GLU A 189 -8.36 9.72 -8.07
CA GLU A 189 -9.59 9.70 -8.90
C GLU A 189 -10.77 8.99 -8.23
N LEU A 190 -10.50 7.97 -7.42
CA LEU A 190 -11.53 7.05 -6.92
C LEU A 190 -12.51 7.75 -5.96
N LYS A 191 -13.68 8.18 -6.43
CA LYS A 191 -14.79 8.58 -5.55
C LYS A 191 -15.11 7.43 -4.58
N PRO A 192 -15.45 7.71 -3.31
CA PRO A 192 -15.68 6.66 -2.32
C PRO A 192 -16.71 5.66 -2.84
N LYS A 193 -16.43 4.35 -2.75
CA LYS A 193 -17.47 3.34 -2.86
C LYS A 193 -18.41 3.58 -1.68
N SER A 194 -19.59 4.16 -1.94
CA SER A 194 -20.66 4.19 -0.96
C SER A 194 -20.85 2.76 -0.46
N LYS A 195 -20.70 2.51 0.85
CA LYS A 195 -21.17 1.27 1.46
C LYS A 195 -22.67 1.18 1.13
N ARG A 196 -23.04 0.34 0.16
CA ARG A 196 -24.43 -0.11 0.03
C ARG A 196 -24.67 -0.93 1.30
N TYR A 197 -25.37 -0.34 2.26
CA TYR A 197 -26.10 -1.13 3.24
C TYR A 197 -27.14 -1.90 2.44
N ASP A 198 -26.93 -3.21 2.32
CA ASP A 198 -27.98 -4.11 1.88
C ASP A 198 -28.92 -4.27 3.08
N SER A 199 -29.94 -3.43 3.14
CA SER A 199 -31.06 -3.59 4.07
C SER A 199 -31.88 -4.79 3.62
N GLY A 200 -31.41 -5.99 4.00
CA GLY A 200 -32.20 -7.20 3.98
C GLY A 200 -33.27 -7.14 5.07
N GLU A 201 -34.43 -6.57 4.77
CA GLU A 201 -35.64 -6.78 5.57
C GLU A 201 -36.47 -7.93 4.98
N GLY A 202 -36.25 -9.10 5.56
CA GLY A 202 -37.29 -9.90 6.21
C GLY A 202 -38.60 -10.15 5.47
N LYS A 203 -38.67 -11.30 4.78
CA LYS A 203 -39.93 -12.04 4.59
C LYS A 203 -40.56 -12.33 5.96
N ARG A 204 -41.67 -11.66 6.30
CA ARG A 204 -42.58 -12.11 7.37
C ARG A 204 -43.52 -13.16 6.79
N GLY A 205 -43.47 -14.35 7.38
CA GLY A 205 -44.35 -15.47 7.06
C GLY A 205 -45.81 -15.17 7.40
N LEU A 206 -46.70 -15.67 6.55
CA LEU A 206 -48.11 -15.89 6.83
C LEU A 206 -48.25 -17.04 7.83
N PRO A 207 -49.14 -16.95 8.82
CA PRO A 207 -49.76 -18.13 9.41
C PRO A 207 -51.15 -18.34 8.80
N SER A 208 -51.33 -19.51 8.19
CA SER A 208 -52.63 -20.11 7.93
C SER A 208 -53.22 -20.65 9.24
N GLY A 209 -54.46 -20.27 9.56
CA GLY A 209 -55.21 -20.77 10.71
C GLY A 209 -56.70 -20.47 10.56
N THR A 210 -57.42 -21.42 9.98
CA THR A 210 -58.88 -21.53 9.89
C THR A 210 -59.52 -21.75 11.26
N ASN A 211 -60.61 -21.04 11.60
CA ASN A 211 -61.96 -21.63 11.66
C ASN A 211 -63.06 -20.56 11.90
N PRO A 212 -64.34 -20.86 11.56
CA PRO A 212 -65.44 -19.89 11.45
C PRO A 212 -66.26 -19.69 12.75
N GLN A 213 -67.00 -18.56 12.77
CA GLN A 213 -68.34 -18.22 13.31
C GLN A 213 -69.11 -19.29 14.15
N PRO A 214 -70.04 -18.92 15.09
CA PRO A 214 -71.12 -17.95 14.81
C PRO A 214 -71.69 -17.09 15.97
N GLU A 215 -72.51 -16.11 15.56
CA GLU A 215 -73.77 -15.57 16.15
C GLU A 215 -73.84 -15.24 17.66
N ASP A 216 -73.93 -13.95 17.99
CA ASP A 216 -75.19 -13.21 18.30
C ASP A 216 -74.92 -11.69 18.39
#